data_AF-A0A1C5YWY2-F1
#
_entry.id   AF-A0A1C5YWY2-F1
#
_cell.length_a   1.000
_cell.length_b   1.000
_cell.length_c   1.000
_cell.angle_alpha   90.00
_cell.angle_beta   90.00
_cell.angle_gamma   90.00
#
_symmetry.space_group_name_H-M   'P 1'
#
loop_
_entity.id
_entity.type
_entity.pdbx_description
1 polymer ?
#
loop_
_entity_poly.entity_id
_entity_poly.type
_entity_poly.pdbx_seq_one_letter_code
_entity_poly.pdbx_strand_id
1 'polypeptide(L)'
;MSEEMKNEMIESVEDVTTEKTAEVQGGEKQEAEKKYTDEDVDRIIARKIAAERKRMSKLFNEEQQESELEKRERAVLLRELKADAKDMLISEGLPSSLAGLLNYSSKEELSQSMAEVSAIFREAVQQGVKEKLRGETPRKGTGVSLNAEKALANAFKPGAR
;
A
#
# COMPACT_ATOMS: atom_id res chain seq x y z
N MET A 1 -2.01 0.20 23.42
CA MET A 1 -1.09 1.27 23.89
C MET A 1 -1.71 2.67 23.76
N SER A 2 -3.04 2.82 23.81
CA SER A 2 -3.73 4.10 23.55
C SER A 2 -4.82 4.45 24.58
N GLU A 3 -4.86 3.76 25.72
CA GLU A 3 -5.89 3.94 26.77
C GLU A 3 -5.32 4.48 28.09
N GLU A 4 -4.02 4.79 28.20
CA GLU A 4 -3.39 5.15 29.49
C GLU A 4 -3.07 6.64 29.69
N MET A 5 -3.39 7.55 28.75
CA MET A 5 -3.01 8.98 28.86
C MET A 5 -4.14 9.93 29.25
N LYS A 6 -5.16 9.49 30.02
CA LYS A 6 -6.28 10.35 30.43
C LYS A 6 -6.39 10.64 31.93
N ASN A 7 -5.41 10.24 32.74
CA ASN A 7 -5.58 10.24 34.21
C ASN A 7 -4.65 11.16 35.02
N GLU A 8 -4.03 12.19 34.45
CA GLU A 8 -3.02 13.02 35.15
C GLU A 8 -3.35 14.52 35.29
N MET A 9 -4.62 14.94 35.27
CA MET A 9 -4.89 16.39 35.39
C MET A 9 -6.14 16.75 36.20
N ILE A 10 -6.27 16.18 37.40
CA ILE A 10 -7.15 16.70 38.46
C ILE A 10 -6.44 16.51 39.80
N GLU A 11 -5.62 17.47 40.20
CA GLU A 11 -5.21 17.59 41.61
C GLU A 11 -4.86 19.05 41.94
N SER A 12 -5.18 19.44 43.18
CA SER A 12 -4.83 20.68 43.90
C SER A 12 -5.75 21.90 43.76
N VAL A 13 -6.87 21.90 44.50
CA VAL A 13 -7.30 23.08 45.28
C VAL A 13 -8.00 22.61 46.57
N GLU A 14 -7.23 22.34 47.61
CA GLU A 14 -7.65 22.40 49.01
C GLU A 14 -6.72 23.39 49.71
N ASP A 15 -7.21 24.56 50.10
CA ASP A 15 -6.99 25.12 51.45
C ASP A 15 -7.89 26.33 51.72
N VAL A 16 -8.10 26.59 53.01
CA VAL A 16 -8.79 27.70 53.68
C VAL A 16 -10.21 27.37 54.16
N THR A 17 -10.20 26.70 55.31
CA THR A 17 -11.20 26.75 56.36
C THR A 17 -11.34 28.16 56.94
N THR A 18 -12.57 28.60 57.22
CA THR A 18 -12.94 29.24 58.51
C THR A 18 -14.46 29.29 58.60
N GLU A 19 -15.01 28.56 59.58
CA GLU A 19 -16.37 28.75 60.05
C GLU A 19 -16.50 30.08 60.81
N LYS A 20 -17.59 30.82 60.56
CA LYS A 20 -18.19 31.69 61.58
C LYS A 20 -19.67 31.89 61.27
N THR A 21 -20.50 31.34 62.16
CA THR A 21 -21.94 31.55 62.27
C THR A 21 -22.26 32.99 62.67
N ALA A 22 -23.23 33.61 61.98
CA ALA A 22 -24.07 34.69 62.51
C ALA A 22 -25.33 34.83 61.63
N GLU A 23 -26.50 34.52 62.19
CA GLU A 23 -27.81 34.92 61.66
C GLU A 23 -28.05 36.40 61.93
N VAL A 24 -28.50 37.20 60.94
CA VAL A 24 -29.44 38.35 61.14
C VAL A 24 -30.19 38.63 59.82
N GLN A 25 -31.51 38.79 59.94
CA GLN A 25 -32.49 39.24 58.93
C GLN A 25 -32.21 40.65 58.40
N GLY A 26 -32.60 40.94 57.16
CA GLY A 26 -32.79 42.32 56.69
C GLY A 26 -32.72 42.43 55.19
N GLY A 27 -33.84 42.81 54.56
CA GLY A 27 -33.92 42.95 53.12
C GLY A 27 -33.13 44.14 52.59
N GLU A 28 -32.41 43.93 51.50
CA GLU A 28 -31.98 44.95 50.55
C GLU A 28 -31.91 44.31 49.17
N LYS A 29 -32.52 44.96 48.18
CA LYS A 29 -32.43 44.57 46.77
C LYS A 29 -30.98 44.75 46.32
N GLN A 30 -30.19 43.69 46.40
CA GLN A 30 -28.91 43.64 45.71
C GLN A 30 -29.23 43.44 44.22
N GLU A 31 -29.20 44.54 43.46
CA GLU A 31 -29.02 44.47 42.02
C GLU A 31 -27.82 43.55 41.77
N ALA A 32 -28.05 42.43 41.09
CA ALA A 32 -26.99 41.51 40.72
C ALA A 32 -25.99 42.31 39.86
N GLU A 33 -24.90 42.75 40.49
CA GLU A 33 -23.81 43.43 39.81
C GLU A 33 -23.39 42.57 38.62
N LYS A 34 -23.54 43.11 37.41
CA LYS A 34 -23.18 42.40 36.18
C LYS A 34 -21.69 42.09 36.27
N LYS A 35 -21.35 40.83 36.57
CA LYS A 35 -20.00 40.33 36.82
C LYS A 35 -19.02 40.56 35.66
N TYR A 36 -19.51 40.91 34.47
CA TYR A 36 -18.72 41.16 33.27
C TYR A 36 -19.28 42.33 32.49
N THR A 37 -18.38 43.19 32.00
CA THR A 37 -18.70 44.21 30.99
C THR A 37 -18.71 43.58 29.60
N ASP A 38 -19.42 44.18 28.64
CA ASP A 38 -19.43 43.70 27.25
C ASP A 38 -18.00 43.63 26.67
N GLU A 39 -17.11 44.55 27.06
CA GLU A 39 -15.70 44.54 26.68
C GLU A 39 -14.91 43.33 27.26
N ASP A 40 -15.24 42.90 28.48
CA ASP A 40 -14.64 41.69 29.08
C ASP A 40 -15.09 40.42 28.36
N VAL A 41 -16.38 40.36 28.01
CA VAL A 41 -16.95 39.25 27.24
C VAL A 41 -16.31 39.16 25.86
N ASP A 42 -16.18 40.29 25.16
CA ASP A 42 -15.53 40.35 23.84
C ASP A 42 -14.06 39.92 23.91
N ARG A 43 -13.31 40.35 24.95
CA ARG A 43 -11.94 39.90 25.18
C ARG A 43 -11.84 38.39 25.42
N ILE A 44 -12.74 37.83 26.22
CA ILE A 44 -12.77 36.40 26.52
C ILE A 44 -13.12 35.60 25.25
N ILE A 45 -14.10 36.06 24.46
CA ILE A 45 -14.49 35.42 23.20
C ILE A 45 -13.34 35.48 22.19
N ALA A 46 -12.71 36.65 22.01
CA ALA A 46 -11.56 36.80 21.11
C ALA A 46 -10.39 35.87 21.51
N ARG A 47 -10.10 35.77 22.81
CA ARG A 47 -9.06 34.87 23.33
C ARG A 47 -9.41 33.40 23.09
N LYS A 48 -10.66 32.99 23.30
CA LYS A 48 -11.14 31.64 22.98
C LYS A 48 -11.03 31.34 21.49
N ILE A 49 -11.51 32.23 20.61
CA ILE A 49 -11.43 32.05 19.15
C ILE A 49 -9.97 31.94 18.69
N ALA A 50 -9.08 32.76 19.23
CA ALA A 50 -7.65 32.69 18.90
C ALA A 50 -7.01 31.37 19.35
N ALA A 51 -7.36 30.88 20.56
CA ALA A 51 -6.90 29.59 21.06
C ALA A 51 -7.42 28.42 20.21
N GLU A 52 -8.70 28.46 19.83
CA GLU A 52 -9.33 27.45 18.96
C GLU A 52 -8.67 27.41 17.58
N ARG A 53 -8.48 28.58 16.95
CA ARG A 53 -7.79 28.70 15.65
C ARG A 53 -6.36 28.15 15.71
N LYS A 54 -5.63 28.46 16.78
CA LYS A 54 -4.27 27.92 16.99
C LYS A 54 -4.29 26.40 17.15
N ARG A 55 -5.28 25.85 17.87
CA ARG A 55 -5.44 24.40 18.02
C ARG A 55 -5.77 23.72 16.70
N MET A 56 -6.72 24.25 15.94
CA MET A 56 -7.10 23.73 14.63
C MET A 56 -5.93 23.78 13.63
N SER A 57 -5.18 24.88 13.60
CA SER A 57 -4.00 24.99 12.74
C SER A 57 -2.90 23.99 13.12
N LYS A 58 -2.71 23.71 14.42
CA LYS A 58 -1.76 22.68 14.86
C LYS A 58 -2.17 21.29 14.40
N LEU A 59 -3.42 20.90 14.66
CA LEU A 59 -3.94 19.59 14.25
C LEU A 59 -3.83 19.38 12.74
N PHE A 60 -4.18 20.40 11.95
CA PHE A 60 -4.05 20.32 10.49
C PHE A 60 -2.60 20.17 10.03
N ASN A 61 -1.66 20.91 10.65
CA ASN A 61 -0.24 20.80 10.32
C ASN A 61 0.33 19.43 10.74
N GLU A 62 -0.08 18.91 11.91
CA GLU A 62 0.31 17.59 12.40
C GLU A 62 -0.21 16.49 11.47
N GLU A 63 -1.50 16.52 11.10
CA GLU A 63 -2.11 15.57 10.16
C GLU A 63 -1.44 15.62 8.78
N GLN A 64 -1.11 16.81 8.28
CA GLN A 64 -0.35 16.94 7.04
C GLN A 64 1.03 16.30 7.15
N GLN A 65 1.76 16.57 8.24
CA GLN A 65 3.08 15.98 8.46
C GLN A 65 3.02 14.45 8.54
N GLU A 66 2.08 13.90 9.29
CA GLU A 66 1.87 12.46 9.39
C GLU A 66 1.55 11.84 8.02
N SER A 67 0.68 12.49 7.23
CA SER A 67 0.34 12.00 5.88
C SER A 67 1.54 12.02 4.93
N GLU A 68 2.41 13.03 5.02
CA GLU A 68 3.61 13.13 4.19
C GLU A 68 4.69 12.12 4.62
N LEU A 69 4.79 11.84 5.92
CA LEU A 69 5.65 10.77 6.44
C LEU A 69 5.16 9.41 5.92
N GLU A 70 3.87 9.11 6.02
CA GLU A 70 3.31 7.84 5.54
C GLU A 70 3.54 7.64 4.04
N LYS A 71 3.34 8.68 3.22
CA LYS A 71 3.63 8.62 1.77
C LYS A 71 5.10 8.31 1.51
N ARG A 72 6.02 8.90 2.26
CA ARG A 72 7.46 8.67 2.13
C ARG A 72 7.82 7.25 2.52
N GLU A 73 7.29 6.75 3.63
CA GLU A 73 7.51 5.38 4.09
C GLU A 73 7.02 4.36 3.05
N ARG A 74 5.81 4.54 2.52
CA ARG A 74 5.29 3.70 1.43
C ARG A 74 6.16 3.78 0.17
N ALA A 75 6.65 4.97 -0.19
CA ALA A 75 7.52 5.13 -1.35
C ALA A 75 8.88 4.46 -1.18
N VAL A 76 9.46 4.49 0.03
CA VAL A 76 10.70 3.79 0.35
C VAL A 76 10.49 2.28 0.30
N LEU A 77 9.45 1.77 0.94
CA LEU A 77 9.11 0.35 0.91
C LEU A 77 8.87 -0.15 -0.52
N LEU A 78 8.16 0.62 -1.35
CA LEU A 78 7.95 0.27 -2.76
C LEU A 78 9.29 0.24 -3.53
N ARG A 79 10.19 1.18 -3.25
CA ARG A 79 11.51 1.22 -3.88
C ARG A 79 12.37 0.02 -3.49
N GLU A 80 12.32 -0.39 -2.22
CA GLU A 80 13.02 -1.58 -1.71
C GLU A 80 12.45 -2.86 -2.36
N LEU A 81 11.12 -3.05 -2.30
CA LEU A 81 10.47 -4.19 -2.95
C LEU A 81 10.77 -4.27 -4.44
N LYS A 82 10.87 -3.12 -5.13
CA LYS A 82 11.23 -3.07 -6.56
C LYS A 82 12.70 -3.41 -6.82
N ALA A 83 13.60 -3.09 -5.90
CA ALA A 83 14.99 -3.51 -5.99
C ALA A 83 15.08 -5.03 -5.81
N ASP A 84 14.46 -5.57 -4.76
CA ASP A 84 14.42 -7.00 -4.48
C ASP A 84 13.82 -7.79 -5.65
N ALA A 85 12.70 -7.32 -6.21
CA ALA A 85 12.07 -7.97 -7.35
C ALA A 85 12.96 -7.99 -8.60
N LYS A 86 13.76 -6.93 -8.83
CA LYS A 86 14.74 -6.92 -9.92
C LYS A 86 15.84 -7.94 -9.70
N ASP A 87 16.36 -8.02 -8.47
CA ASP A 87 17.41 -8.97 -8.13
C ASP A 87 16.90 -10.41 -8.23
N MET A 88 15.66 -10.67 -7.80
CA MET A 88 14.97 -11.94 -8.01
C MET A 88 14.84 -12.30 -9.49
N LEU A 89 14.36 -11.38 -10.34
CA LEU A 89 14.28 -11.60 -11.78
C LEU A 89 15.64 -11.97 -12.39
N ILE A 90 16.69 -11.23 -12.03
CA ILE A 90 18.05 -11.50 -12.51
C ILE A 90 18.51 -12.89 -12.03
N SER A 91 18.24 -13.25 -10.78
CA SER A 91 18.60 -14.56 -10.22
C SER A 91 17.90 -15.72 -10.95
N GLU A 92 16.68 -15.51 -11.44
CA GLU A 92 15.93 -16.46 -12.25
C GLU A 92 16.31 -16.45 -13.74
N GLY A 93 17.29 -15.63 -14.14
CA GLY A 93 17.70 -15.45 -15.53
C GLY A 93 16.67 -14.71 -16.39
N LEU A 94 15.76 -13.97 -15.76
CA LEU A 94 14.73 -13.17 -16.40
C LEU A 94 15.17 -11.69 -16.53
N PRO A 95 14.72 -10.95 -17.55
CA PRO A 95 15.04 -9.54 -17.70
C PRO A 95 14.53 -8.68 -16.54
N SER A 96 15.40 -7.85 -15.94
CA SER A 96 15.02 -6.94 -14.84
C SER A 96 13.98 -5.88 -15.24
N SER A 97 13.82 -5.63 -16.54
CA SER A 97 12.76 -4.77 -17.10
C SER A 97 11.36 -5.29 -16.80
N LEU A 98 11.18 -6.60 -16.57
CA LEU A 98 9.90 -7.20 -16.18
C LEU A 98 9.40 -6.68 -14.83
N ALA A 99 10.29 -6.14 -13.98
CA ALA A 99 9.91 -5.52 -12.71
C ALA A 99 8.94 -4.33 -12.89
N GLY A 100 8.87 -3.73 -14.08
CA GLY A 100 7.90 -2.68 -14.38
C GLY A 100 6.46 -3.18 -14.54
N LEU A 101 6.25 -4.50 -14.69
CA LEU A 101 4.94 -5.12 -14.91
C LEU A 101 4.39 -5.80 -13.65
N LEU A 102 5.19 -5.90 -12.58
CA LEU A 102 4.82 -6.59 -11.35
C LEU A 102 3.93 -5.72 -10.44
N ASN A 103 3.08 -6.39 -9.65
CA ASN A 103 2.21 -5.74 -8.68
C ASN A 103 2.91 -5.64 -7.31
N TYR A 104 3.12 -4.42 -6.80
CA TYR A 104 3.79 -4.17 -5.51
C TYR A 104 2.82 -3.83 -4.37
N SER A 105 1.52 -4.13 -4.53
CA SER A 105 0.50 -3.78 -3.52
C SER A 105 0.64 -4.61 -2.25
N SER A 106 1.03 -5.88 -2.37
CA SER A 106 1.34 -6.75 -1.25
C SER A 106 2.39 -7.80 -1.67
N LYS A 107 2.91 -8.55 -0.70
CA LYS A 107 3.90 -9.61 -0.96
C LYS A 107 3.28 -10.78 -1.74
N GLU A 108 2.02 -11.09 -1.46
CA GLU A 108 1.26 -12.14 -2.12
C GLU A 108 0.99 -11.77 -3.58
N GLU A 109 0.53 -10.54 -3.83
CA GLU A 109 0.27 -9.99 -5.17
C GLU A 109 1.57 -9.90 -6.00
N LEU A 110 2.68 -9.53 -5.36
CA LEU A 110 4.00 -9.53 -6.00
C LEU A 110 4.40 -10.94 -6.44
N SER A 111 4.21 -11.93 -5.58
CA SER A 111 4.56 -13.32 -5.86
C SER A 111 3.70 -13.90 -6.98
N GLN A 112 2.39 -13.60 -6.98
CA GLN A 112 1.45 -14.02 -8.03
C GLN A 112 1.79 -13.38 -9.37
N SER A 113 1.94 -12.05 -9.40
CA SER A 113 2.29 -11.33 -10.64
C SER A 113 3.65 -11.75 -11.19
N MET A 114 4.62 -12.06 -10.32
CA MET A 114 5.93 -12.59 -10.71
C MET A 114 5.81 -13.97 -11.38
N ALA A 115 5.01 -14.87 -10.80
CA ALA A 115 4.75 -16.19 -11.38
C ALA A 115 4.05 -16.09 -12.75
N GLU A 116 3.06 -15.21 -12.88
CA GLU A 116 2.33 -15.01 -14.15
C GLU A 116 3.23 -14.43 -15.24
N VAL A 117 3.95 -13.34 -14.94
CA VAL A 117 4.86 -12.69 -15.91
C VAL A 117 5.98 -13.64 -16.33
N SER A 118 6.56 -14.40 -15.39
CA SER A 118 7.59 -15.38 -15.71
C SER A 118 7.07 -16.52 -16.59
N ALA A 119 5.85 -17.02 -16.33
CA ALA A 119 5.23 -18.06 -17.15
C ALA A 119 4.98 -17.59 -18.57
N ILE A 120 4.33 -16.43 -18.74
CA ILE A 120 4.00 -15.85 -20.05
C ILE A 120 5.29 -15.56 -20.84
N PHE A 121 6.30 -14.98 -20.20
CA PHE A 121 7.56 -14.67 -20.85
C PHE A 121 8.28 -15.95 -21.33
N ARG A 122 8.37 -16.96 -20.47
CA ARG A 122 8.99 -18.24 -20.83
C ARG A 122 8.24 -18.93 -21.95
N GLU A 123 6.91 -18.93 -21.93
CA GLU A 123 6.10 -19.48 -23.01
C GLU A 123 6.36 -18.75 -24.34
N ALA A 124 6.32 -17.42 -24.35
CA ALA A 124 6.58 -16.62 -25.55
C ALA A 124 7.98 -16.86 -26.13
N VAL A 125 9.00 -16.94 -25.27
CA VAL A 125 10.37 -17.26 -25.68
C VAL A 125 10.45 -18.69 -26.23
N GLN A 126 9.82 -19.67 -25.57
CA GLN A 126 9.79 -21.05 -26.05
C GLN A 126 9.13 -21.17 -27.42
N GLN A 127 8.01 -20.49 -27.66
CA GLN A 127 7.34 -20.46 -28.96
C GLN A 127 8.26 -19.85 -30.03
N GLY A 128 8.88 -18.71 -29.75
CA GLY A 128 9.82 -18.07 -30.67
C GLY A 128 11.03 -18.96 -31.01
N VAL A 129 11.62 -19.62 -30.00
CA VAL A 129 12.73 -20.55 -30.19
C VAL A 129 12.29 -21.78 -30.97
N LYS A 130 11.10 -22.34 -30.68
CA LYS A 130 10.55 -23.49 -31.41
C LYS A 130 10.35 -23.18 -32.89
N GLU A 131 9.81 -22.01 -33.24
CA GLU A 131 9.66 -21.60 -34.64
C GLU A 131 11.01 -21.37 -35.32
N LYS A 132 12.03 -20.90 -34.60
CA LYS A 132 13.39 -20.72 -35.14
C LYS A 132 14.16 -22.03 -35.31
N LEU A 133 13.95 -23.00 -34.41
CA LEU A 133 14.62 -24.31 -34.45
C LEU A 133 13.85 -25.36 -35.24
N ARG A 134 12.60 -25.09 -35.60
CA ARG A 134 11.81 -25.91 -36.52
C ARG A 134 12.61 -26.09 -37.82
N GLY A 135 12.90 -27.35 -38.14
CA GLY A 135 13.52 -27.72 -39.40
C GLY A 135 12.58 -27.49 -40.60
N GLU A 136 13.14 -27.51 -41.81
CA GLU A 136 12.33 -27.50 -43.02
C GLU A 136 11.38 -28.70 -43.03
N THR A 137 10.11 -28.45 -43.36
CA THR A 137 9.13 -29.53 -43.49
C THR A 137 9.62 -30.47 -44.61
N PRO A 138 9.74 -31.79 -44.36
CA PRO A 138 10.18 -32.73 -45.38
C PRO A 138 9.32 -32.58 -46.65
N ARG A 139 9.98 -32.36 -47.79
CA ARG A 139 9.26 -32.26 -49.07
C ARG A 139 8.65 -33.61 -49.40
N LYS A 140 7.34 -33.65 -49.66
CA LYS A 140 6.68 -34.82 -50.25
C LYS A 140 7.38 -35.09 -51.58
N GLY A 141 8.06 -36.23 -51.69
CA GLY A 141 8.69 -36.66 -52.92
C GLY A 141 7.62 -36.85 -54.01
N THR A 142 7.46 -35.87 -54.90
CA THR A 142 6.74 -36.03 -56.16
C THR A 142 7.63 -36.83 -57.10
N GLY A 143 7.77 -38.13 -56.83
CA GLY A 143 8.69 -38.97 -57.57
C GLY A 143 8.90 -40.35 -56.96
N VAL A 144 7.87 -40.98 -56.37
CA VAL A 144 7.88 -42.43 -56.25
C VAL A 144 7.63 -42.97 -57.65
N SER A 145 8.71 -43.19 -58.41
CA SER A 145 8.63 -44.00 -59.62
C SER A 145 8.00 -45.34 -59.25
N LEU A 146 7.09 -45.84 -60.08
CA LEU A 146 6.36 -47.11 -59.90
C LEU A 146 7.29 -48.29 -59.59
N ASN A 147 8.58 -48.17 -59.91
CA ASN A 147 9.63 -49.14 -59.60
C ASN A 147 10.08 -49.12 -58.12
N ALA A 148 10.10 -47.96 -57.47
CA ALA A 148 10.44 -47.84 -56.04
C ALA A 148 9.33 -48.43 -55.16
N GLU A 149 8.07 -48.27 -55.57
CA GLU A 149 6.92 -48.82 -54.86
C GLU A 149 6.88 -50.36 -54.94
N LYS A 150 7.22 -50.92 -56.12
CA LYS A 150 7.40 -52.37 -56.31
C LYS A 150 8.62 -52.92 -55.54
N ALA A 151 9.71 -52.16 -55.47
CA ALA A 151 10.90 -52.55 -54.71
C ALA A 151 10.60 -52.61 -53.20
N LEU A 152 9.87 -51.63 -52.67
CA LEU A 152 9.40 -51.63 -51.28
C LEU A 152 8.43 -52.78 -51.01
N ALA A 153 7.45 -53.01 -51.88
CA ALA A 153 6.48 -54.10 -51.73
C ALA A 153 7.13 -55.50 -51.74
N ASN A 154 8.20 -55.69 -52.52
CA ASN A 154 8.93 -56.96 -52.55
C ASN A 154 9.87 -57.14 -51.34
N ALA A 155 10.44 -56.06 -50.79
CA ALA A 155 11.31 -56.13 -49.62
C ALA A 155 10.58 -56.55 -48.34
N PHE A 156 9.29 -56.23 -48.23
CA PHE A 156 8.44 -56.57 -47.07
C PHE A 156 7.51 -57.76 -47.30
N LYS A 157 7.61 -58.45 -48.44
CA LYS A 157 6.87 -59.70 -48.61
C LYS A 157 7.43 -60.74 -47.63
N PRO A 158 6.60 -61.32 -46.74
CA PRO A 158 7.07 -62.37 -45.86
C PRO A 158 7.52 -63.54 -46.74
N GLY A 159 8.80 -63.89 -46.63
CA GLY A 159 9.35 -65.04 -47.33
C GLY A 159 8.53 -66.28 -46.96
N ALA A 160 7.99 -66.96 -47.97
CA ALA A 160 7.43 -68.29 -47.79
C ALA A 160 8.56 -69.17 -47.24
N ARG A 161 8.52 -69.45 -45.94
CA ARG A 161 9.26 -70.54 -45.31
C ARG A 161 8.56 -71.85 -45.66
#